data_AF-A0A7M3XMM7-F1
#
_entry.id   AF-A0A7M3XMM7-F1
#
_cell.length_a   1.000
_cell.length_b   1.000
_cell.length_c   1.000
_cell.angle_alpha   90.00
_cell.angle_beta   90.00
_cell.angle_gamma   90.00
#
_symmetry.space_group_name_H-M   'P 1'
#
loop_
_entity.id
_entity.type
_entity.pdbx_description
1 polymer ?
#
loop_
_entity_poly.entity_id
_entity_poly.type
_entity_poly.pdbx_seq_one_letter_code
_entity_poly.pdbx_strand_id
1 'polypeptide(L)'
;MIIAPSILTADLSNLGESCKEAIDAGLDRLHLDVMDGNFVPNMTFGPPVIKSLREFFPSDVIFDAHLMISNAEACYLDYINAGCDHISVHVEAVVHLHRLVMAIKDAGATVGVVLNPATPLESIVEILPEIDLVLIM
;
A
#
# COMPACT_ATOMS: atom_id res chain seq x y z
N MET A 1 1.89 17.97 7.44
CA MET A 1 0.97 16.87 7.82
C MET A 1 0.54 16.21 6.53
N ILE A 2 0.61 14.88 6.44
CA ILE A 2 0.15 14.12 5.28
C ILE A 2 -1.27 13.63 5.56
N ILE A 3 -2.16 13.69 4.58
CA ILE A 3 -3.52 13.13 4.64
C ILE A 3 -3.67 12.20 3.42
N ALA A 4 -3.87 10.91 3.67
CA ALA A 4 -3.97 9.88 2.64
C ALA A 4 -5.37 9.23 2.70
N PRO A 5 -6.36 9.72 1.94
CA PRO A 5 -7.71 9.16 1.95
C PRO A 5 -7.70 7.73 1.42
N SER A 6 -8.34 6.81 2.16
CA SER A 6 -8.54 5.43 1.70
C SER A 6 -9.62 5.39 0.62
N ILE A 7 -9.23 4.91 -0.57
CA ILE A 7 -10.14 4.77 -1.71
C ILE A 7 -11.21 3.70 -1.47
N LEU A 8 -11.04 2.85 -0.45
CA LEU A 8 -12.03 1.83 -0.09
C LEU A 8 -13.35 2.47 0.38
N THR A 9 -13.31 3.74 0.78
CA THR A 9 -14.49 4.52 1.20
C THR A 9 -15.14 5.32 0.06
N ALA A 10 -14.55 5.30 -1.14
CA ALA A 10 -15.05 6.00 -2.31
C ALA A 10 -16.22 5.26 -2.99
N ASP A 11 -16.88 5.92 -3.94
CA ASP A 11 -17.80 5.23 -4.86
C ASP A 11 -16.97 4.38 -5.83
N LEU A 12 -16.88 3.09 -5.55
CA LEU A 12 -16.13 2.13 -6.36
C LEU A 12 -16.67 2.00 -7.79
N SER A 13 -17.94 2.37 -8.03
CA SER A 13 -18.51 2.37 -9.39
C SER A 13 -18.04 3.57 -10.23
N ASN A 14 -17.49 4.60 -9.57
CA ASN A 14 -16.97 5.83 -10.17
C ASN A 14 -15.64 6.26 -9.53
N LEU A 15 -14.72 5.30 -9.39
CA LEU A 15 -13.51 5.45 -8.58
C LEU A 15 -12.59 6.58 -9.05
N GLY A 16 -12.41 6.74 -10.36
CA GLY A 16 -11.54 7.79 -10.93
C GLY A 16 -11.99 9.19 -10.54
N GLU A 17 -13.27 9.50 -10.74
CA GLU A 17 -13.85 10.79 -10.34
C GLU A 17 -13.86 10.97 -8.81
N SER A 18 -14.22 9.93 -8.05
CA SER A 18 -14.20 9.99 -6.59
C SER A 18 -12.80 10.31 -6.03
N CYS A 19 -11.77 9.71 -6.61
CA CYS A 19 -10.38 10.00 -6.25
C CYS A 19 -9.97 11.40 -6.72
N LYS A 20 -10.50 11.88 -7.85
CA LYS A 20 -10.22 13.21 -8.37
C LYS A 20 -10.73 14.31 -7.45
N GLU A 21 -11.89 14.11 -6.82
CA GLU A 21 -12.40 15.04 -5.80
C GLU A 21 -11.39 15.25 -4.66
N ALA A 22 -10.73 14.17 -4.21
CA ALA A 22 -9.70 14.24 -3.18
C ALA A 22 -8.46 15.01 -3.65
N ILE A 23 -7.99 14.75 -4.89
CA ILE A 23 -6.83 15.45 -5.46
C ILE A 23 -7.12 16.92 -5.70
N ASP A 24 -8.31 17.26 -6.23
CA ASP A 24 -8.74 18.65 -6.46
C ASP A 24 -8.92 19.41 -5.13
N ALA A 25 -9.18 18.71 -4.02
CA ALA A 25 -9.19 19.28 -2.67
C ALA A 25 -7.78 19.56 -2.10
N GLY A 26 -6.72 19.29 -2.87
CA GLY A 26 -5.33 19.58 -2.53
C GLY A 26 -4.59 18.43 -1.85
N LEU A 27 -5.11 17.21 -1.93
CA LEU A 27 -4.42 16.00 -1.46
C LEU A 27 -3.49 15.48 -2.57
N ASP A 28 -2.35 14.93 -2.18
CA ASP A 28 -1.30 14.46 -3.09
C ASP A 28 -1.15 12.94 -3.10
N ARG A 29 -1.95 12.23 -2.30
CA ARG A 29 -1.83 10.79 -2.07
C ARG A 29 -3.18 10.11 -2.02
N LEU A 30 -3.25 8.89 -2.52
CA LEU A 30 -4.39 7.98 -2.39
C LEU A 30 -3.93 6.72 -1.67
N HIS A 31 -4.63 6.34 -0.60
CA HIS A 31 -4.34 5.12 0.14
C HIS A 31 -5.16 3.95 -0.41
N LEU A 32 -4.49 2.85 -0.74
CA LEU A 32 -5.04 1.71 -1.47
C LEU A 32 -4.99 0.46 -0.59
N ASP A 33 -6.09 0.18 0.09
CA ASP A 33 -6.25 -1.02 0.93
C ASP A 33 -6.50 -2.27 0.06
N VAL A 34 -5.47 -3.10 -0.10
CA VAL A 34 -5.50 -4.33 -0.89
C VAL A 34 -5.70 -5.52 0.04
N MET A 35 -6.79 -6.26 -0.14
CA MET A 35 -7.18 -7.39 0.70
C MET A 35 -7.43 -8.63 -0.15
N ASP A 36 -6.91 -9.79 0.28
CA ASP A 36 -6.94 -11.04 -0.50
C ASP A 36 -7.96 -12.09 -0.02
N GLY A 37 -8.78 -11.80 1.00
CA GLY A 37 -9.70 -12.77 1.60
C GLY A 37 -9.04 -13.89 2.41
N ASN A 38 -7.70 -13.91 2.53
CA ASN A 38 -6.95 -14.92 3.27
C ASN A 38 -6.28 -14.32 4.51
N PHE A 39 -5.51 -13.23 4.35
CA PHE A 39 -4.90 -12.52 5.48
C PHE A 39 -5.96 -11.77 6.30
N VAL A 40 -6.94 -11.18 5.61
CA VAL A 40 -8.16 -10.59 6.18
C VAL A 40 -9.37 -11.20 5.49
N PRO A 41 -10.56 -11.25 6.11
CA PRO A 41 -11.72 -11.93 5.53
C PRO A 41 -12.32 -11.24 4.29
N ASN A 42 -12.05 -9.94 4.11
CA ASN A 42 -12.56 -9.17 2.98
C ASN A 42 -11.65 -9.31 1.76
N MET A 43 -12.21 -9.11 0.58
CA MET A 43 -11.46 -9.01 -0.67
C MET A 43 -11.82 -7.69 -1.35
N THR A 44 -10.81 -6.89 -1.72
CA THR A 44 -11.01 -5.55 -2.30
C THR A 44 -10.70 -5.56 -3.80
N PHE A 45 -9.51 -5.13 -4.17
CA PHE A 45 -9.04 -5.01 -5.54
C PHE A 45 -7.54 -5.34 -5.60
N GLY A 46 -7.00 -5.46 -6.82
CA GLY A 46 -5.60 -5.78 -7.04
C GLY A 46 -4.96 -4.94 -8.15
N PRO A 47 -3.79 -5.38 -8.66
CA PRO A 47 -3.00 -4.64 -9.64
C PRO A 47 -3.77 -4.14 -10.88
N PRO A 48 -4.76 -4.86 -11.46
CA PRO A 48 -5.50 -4.36 -12.61
C PRO A 48 -6.30 -3.07 -12.33
N VAL A 49 -6.90 -2.94 -11.15
CA VAL A 49 -7.66 -1.74 -10.76
C VAL A 49 -6.71 -0.57 -10.52
N ILE A 50 -5.60 -0.84 -9.82
CA ILE A 50 -4.57 0.16 -9.53
C ILE A 50 -3.99 0.71 -10.83
N LYS A 51 -3.66 -0.17 -11.79
CA LYS A 51 -3.15 0.22 -13.10
C LYS A 51 -4.14 1.10 -13.87
N SER A 52 -5.42 0.70 -13.88
CA SER A 52 -6.47 1.49 -14.53
C SER A 52 -6.65 2.85 -13.86
N LEU A 53 -6.54 2.92 -12.53
CA LEU A 53 -6.63 4.18 -11.80
C LEU A 53 -5.41 5.06 -12.06
N ARG A 54 -4.21 4.47 -12.15
CA ARG A 54 -2.97 5.20 -12.43
C ARG A 54 -3.02 5.90 -13.78
N GLU A 55 -3.63 5.30 -14.80
CA GLU A 55 -3.82 5.94 -16.11
C GLU A 55 -4.69 7.22 -16.04
N PHE A 56 -5.49 7.38 -14.99
CA PHE A 56 -6.35 8.54 -14.76
C PHE A 56 -5.62 9.71 -14.07
N PHE A 57 -4.52 9.45 -13.37
CA PHE A 57 -3.82 10.45 -12.55
C PHE A 57 -2.40 10.73 -13.05
N PRO A 58 -1.94 11.99 -12.93
CA PRO A 58 -0.54 12.31 -13.17
C PRO A 58 0.37 11.60 -12.16
N SER A 59 1.66 11.45 -12.52
CA SER A 59 2.64 10.68 -11.75
C SER A 59 3.04 11.33 -10.41
N ASP A 60 2.68 12.58 -10.17
CA ASP A 60 2.90 13.28 -8.91
C ASP A 60 1.86 12.92 -7.84
N VAL A 61 0.73 12.31 -8.22
CA VAL A 61 -0.21 11.71 -7.26
C VAL A 61 0.37 10.39 -6.76
N ILE A 62 0.65 10.31 -5.46
CA ILE A 62 1.26 9.15 -4.82
C ILE A 62 0.21 8.05 -4.58
N PHE A 63 0.46 6.85 -5.09
CA PHE A 63 -0.32 5.66 -4.74
C PHE A 63 0.37 4.90 -3.63
N ASP A 64 -0.29 4.90 -2.47
CA ASP A 64 0.16 4.29 -1.23
C ASP A 64 -0.59 2.98 -1.01
N ALA A 65 0.04 1.86 -1.40
CA ALA A 65 -0.61 0.56 -1.31
C ALA A 65 -0.34 -0.09 0.03
N HIS A 66 -1.41 -0.43 0.72
CA HIS A 66 -1.40 -1.20 1.95
C HIS A 66 -1.81 -2.64 1.66
N LEU A 67 -0.82 -3.55 1.69
CA LEU A 67 -0.99 -4.94 1.32
C LEU A 67 -1.39 -5.79 2.53
N MET A 68 -2.69 -5.92 2.75
CA MET A 68 -3.31 -6.90 3.65
C MET A 68 -3.49 -8.24 2.93
N ILE A 69 -2.37 -8.81 2.45
CA ILE A 69 -2.36 -10.04 1.64
C ILE A 69 -1.32 -11.04 2.14
N SER A 70 -1.62 -12.32 2.03
CA SER A 70 -0.81 -13.44 2.51
C SER A 70 0.41 -13.76 1.66
N ASN A 71 0.45 -13.26 0.42
CA ASN A 71 1.48 -13.59 -0.58
C ASN A 71 2.32 -12.38 -1.03
N ALA A 72 2.44 -11.33 -0.21
CA ALA A 72 3.13 -10.08 -0.55
C ALA A 72 4.56 -10.30 -1.09
N GLU A 73 5.32 -11.24 -0.52
CA GLU A 73 6.68 -11.59 -1.00
C GLU A 73 6.71 -12.03 -2.47
N ALA A 74 5.64 -12.67 -2.94
CA ALA A 74 5.56 -13.21 -4.30
C ALA A 74 5.05 -12.18 -5.32
N CYS A 75 4.28 -11.18 -4.89
CA CYS A 75 3.52 -10.32 -5.81
C CYS A 75 3.76 -8.80 -5.62
N TYR A 76 4.62 -8.35 -4.69
CA TYR A 76 4.90 -6.92 -4.49
C TYR A 76 5.24 -6.17 -5.79
N LEU A 77 5.99 -6.82 -6.69
CA LEU A 77 6.42 -6.23 -7.95
C LEU A 77 5.23 -5.96 -8.89
N ASP A 78 4.16 -6.74 -8.81
CA ASP A 78 2.95 -6.50 -9.60
C ASP A 78 2.25 -5.19 -9.19
N TYR A 79 2.31 -4.83 -7.91
CA TYR A 79 1.75 -3.57 -7.41
C TYR A 79 2.61 -2.37 -7.82
N ILE A 80 3.94 -2.50 -7.76
CA ILE A 80 4.88 -1.48 -8.27
C ILE A 80 4.67 -1.29 -9.78
N ASN A 81 4.59 -2.37 -10.55
CA ASN A 81 4.33 -2.33 -11.99
C ASN A 81 2.94 -1.77 -12.34
N ALA A 82 1.97 -1.87 -11.43
CA ALA A 82 0.66 -1.23 -11.56
C ALA A 82 0.70 0.29 -11.27
N GLY A 83 1.81 0.82 -10.77
CA GLY A 83 2.01 2.23 -10.51
C GLY A 83 1.84 2.65 -9.06
N CYS A 84 2.08 1.75 -8.10
CA CYS A 84 2.24 2.10 -6.69
C CYS A 84 3.63 2.69 -6.43
N ASP A 85 3.67 3.81 -5.73
CA ASP A 85 4.90 4.52 -5.38
C ASP A 85 5.40 4.16 -3.97
N HIS A 86 4.48 3.70 -3.13
CA HIS A 86 4.74 3.21 -1.78
C HIS A 86 4.03 1.87 -1.56
N ILE A 87 4.73 0.92 -0.93
CA ILE A 87 4.19 -0.38 -0.56
C ILE A 87 4.36 -0.59 0.94
N SER A 88 3.26 -0.71 1.65
CA SER A 88 3.21 -1.09 3.06
C SER A 88 2.82 -2.57 3.21
N VAL A 89 3.63 -3.35 3.93
CA VAL A 89 3.40 -4.79 4.16
C VAL A 89 3.29 -5.13 5.64
N HIS A 90 2.42 -6.08 5.96
CA HIS A 90 2.28 -6.59 7.32
C HIS A 90 3.47 -7.47 7.73
N VAL A 91 4.05 -7.22 8.90
CA VAL A 91 5.07 -8.10 9.50
C VAL A 91 4.53 -9.51 9.72
N GLU A 92 3.23 -9.66 9.94
CA GLU A 92 2.55 -10.94 10.18
C GLU A 92 2.29 -11.73 8.89
N ALA A 93 2.34 -11.08 7.74
CA ALA A 93 2.05 -11.68 6.44
C ALA A 93 3.32 -12.09 5.67
N VAL A 94 4.51 -11.87 6.24
CA VAL A 94 5.79 -11.97 5.54
C VAL A 94 6.76 -12.83 6.35
N VAL A 95 7.36 -13.84 5.73
CA VAL A 95 8.34 -14.72 6.39
C VAL A 95 9.71 -14.06 6.46
N HIS A 96 10.13 -13.40 5.37
CA HIS A 96 11.45 -12.75 5.28
C HIS A 96 11.34 -11.23 5.13
N LEU A 97 10.85 -10.55 6.17
CA LEU A 97 10.50 -9.13 6.12
C LEU A 97 11.64 -8.22 5.61
N HIS A 98 12.84 -8.32 6.19
CA HIS A 98 14.00 -7.53 5.75
C HIS A 98 14.31 -7.73 4.26
N ARG A 99 14.20 -8.97 3.75
CA ARG A 99 14.44 -9.25 2.33
C ARG A 99 13.41 -8.56 1.44
N LEU A 100 12.14 -8.60 1.83
CA LEU A 100 11.07 -7.94 1.08
C LEU A 100 11.22 -6.42 1.09
N VAL A 101 11.56 -5.84 2.25
CA VAL A 101 11.83 -4.40 2.42
C VAL A 101 12.91 -3.94 1.43
N MET A 102 14.05 -4.63 1.39
CA MET A 102 15.12 -4.30 0.45
C MET A 102 14.68 -4.49 -1.01
N ALA A 103 13.93 -5.56 -1.32
CA ALA A 103 13.47 -5.81 -2.67
C ALA A 103 12.51 -4.74 -3.21
N ILE A 104 11.62 -4.19 -2.36
CA ILE A 104 10.72 -3.08 -2.71
C ILE A 104 11.54 -1.81 -3.02
N LYS A 105 12.53 -1.49 -2.18
CA LYS A 105 13.42 -0.33 -2.38
C LYS A 105 14.26 -0.46 -3.64
N ASP A 106 14.84 -1.63 -3.89
CA ASP A 106 15.62 -1.92 -5.10
C ASP A 106 14.76 -1.81 -6.38
N ALA A 107 13.45 -2.07 -6.27
CA ALA A 107 12.48 -1.89 -7.35
C ALA A 107 12.04 -0.42 -7.55
N GLY A 108 12.54 0.51 -6.75
CA GLY A 108 12.32 1.95 -6.91
C GLY A 108 11.11 2.52 -6.17
N ALA A 109 10.44 1.73 -5.33
CA ALA A 109 9.35 2.18 -4.47
C ALA A 109 9.82 2.44 -3.04
N THR A 110 9.12 3.32 -2.33
CA THR A 110 9.30 3.45 -0.87
C THR A 110 8.55 2.32 -0.15
N VAL A 111 8.99 1.97 1.06
CA VAL A 111 8.46 0.82 1.78
C VAL A 111 8.02 1.15 3.19
N GLY A 112 6.85 0.64 3.56
CA GLY A 112 6.31 0.71 4.89
C GLY A 112 6.16 -0.68 5.53
N VAL A 113 6.21 -0.72 6.86
CA VAL A 113 5.88 -1.93 7.61
C VAL A 113 4.70 -1.65 8.52
N VAL A 114 3.72 -2.55 8.44
CA VAL A 114 2.46 -2.48 9.16
C VAL A 114 2.46 -3.47 10.31
N LEU A 115 1.93 -3.05 11.46
CA LEU A 115 1.68 -3.90 12.61
C LEU A 115 0.18 -3.88 12.96
N ASN A 116 -0.42 -5.05 13.12
CA ASN A 116 -1.74 -5.19 13.70
C ASN A 116 -1.73 -4.75 15.18
N PRO A 117 -2.89 -4.43 15.77
CA PRO A 117 -2.94 -3.88 17.14
C PRO A 117 -2.35 -4.79 18.23
N ALA A 118 -2.35 -6.11 17.99
CA ALA A 118 -1.81 -7.09 18.93
C ALA A 118 -0.31 -7.39 18.73
N THR A 119 0.30 -6.83 17.68
CA THR A 119 1.68 -7.11 17.32
C THR A 119 2.62 -6.14 18.03
N PRO A 120 3.60 -6.63 18.80
CA PRO A 120 4.52 -5.77 19.54
C PRO A 120 5.42 -4.95 18.60
N LEU A 121 5.66 -3.68 18.91
CA LEU A 121 6.54 -2.80 18.12
C LEU A 121 7.98 -3.34 18.04
N GLU A 122 8.39 -4.11 19.04
CA GLU A 122 9.69 -4.78 19.09
C GLU A 122 9.92 -5.70 17.88
N SER A 123 8.87 -6.17 17.20
CA SER A 123 8.99 -7.05 16.04
C SER A 123 9.67 -6.41 14.83
N ILE A 124 9.81 -5.08 14.80
CA ILE A 124 10.41 -4.36 13.66
C ILE A 124 11.65 -3.55 14.04
N VAL A 125 12.07 -3.53 15.31
CA VAL A 125 13.12 -2.62 15.80
C VAL A 125 14.43 -2.77 15.04
N GLU A 126 14.85 -4.00 14.76
CA GLU A 126 16.12 -4.29 14.08
C GLU A 126 16.16 -3.83 12.62
N ILE A 127 15.01 -3.61 11.99
CA ILE A 127 14.90 -3.20 10.60
C ILE A 127 14.39 -1.76 10.43
N LEU A 128 14.08 -1.06 11.52
CA LEU A 128 13.64 0.34 11.51
C LEU A 128 14.51 1.27 10.63
N PRO A 129 15.85 1.15 10.62
CA PRO A 129 16.69 2.01 9.77
C PRO A 129 16.44 1.86 8.27
N GLU A 130 15.84 0.74 7.83
CA GLU A 130 15.59 0.44 6.43
C GLU A 130 14.18 0.81 5.96
N ILE A 131 13.27 1.15 6.87
CA ILE A 131 11.85 1.39 6.59
C ILE A 131 11.58 2.89 6.44
N ASP A 132 10.78 3.27 5.43
CA ASP A 132 10.41 4.67 5.18
C ASP A 132 9.18 5.12 6.00
N LEU A 133 8.29 4.17 6.34
CA LEU A 133 7.06 4.43 7.09
C LEU A 133 6.67 3.25 8.00
N VAL A 134 6.29 3.53 9.25
CA VAL A 134 5.64 2.53 10.12
C VAL A 134 4.14 2.86 10.18
N LEU A 135 3.30 1.90 9.79
CA LEU A 135 1.85 2.01 9.88
C LEU A 135 1.34 1.20 11.08
N ILE A 136 0.57 1.85 11.93
CA ILE A 136 -0.09 1.21 13.08
C ILE A 136 -1.58 1.11 12.75
N MET A 137 -2.11 -0.12 12.78
CA MET A 137 -3.52 -0.42 12.53
C MET A 137 -4.44 0.00 13.67
#